data_AF-A0A6P1A065-F1
#
_entry.id   AF-A0A6P1A065-F1
#
_cell.length_a   1.000
_cell.length_b   1.000
_cell.length_c   1.000
_cell.angle_alpha   90.00
_cell.angle_beta   90.00
_cell.angle_gamma   90.00
#
_symmetry.space_group_name_H-M   'P 1'
#
loop_
_entity.id
_entity.type
_entity.pdbx_description
1 polymer ?
#
loop_
_entity_poly.entity_id
_entity_poly.type
_entity_poly.pdbx_seq_one_letter_code
_entity_poly.pdbx_strand_id
1 'polypeptide(L)'
;MEPLAAAVVAISTVLATKALEKTGENVGQVVWDQTSQFVESLRNQSPDTVMAIEQAPGQPLNYAEVVLEVEAAAKQNPEVAQSIESLVTTVDAEALPNLESIRQEIIKALESHQATGETYNIENVKKFAKGDILNQKNTNFGEKQTNIGNIGENQTIERGENFQNINI
;
A
#
# COMPACT_ATOMS: atom_id res chain seq x y z
N MET A 1 1.10 5.92 0.29
CA MET A 1 0.82 4.67 -0.48
C MET A 1 -0.69 4.52 -0.63
N GLU A 2 -1.17 3.76 -1.62
CA GLU A 2 -2.61 3.42 -1.69
C GLU A 2 -2.95 2.40 -0.57
N PRO A 3 -4.03 2.58 0.22
CA PRO A 3 -4.31 1.78 1.40
C PRO A 3 -4.38 0.27 1.16
N LEU A 4 -4.99 -0.17 0.06
CA LEU A 4 -5.12 -1.60 -0.25
C LEU A 4 -3.77 -2.22 -0.59
N ALA A 5 -2.95 -1.54 -1.40
CA ALA A 5 -1.59 -1.98 -1.69
C ALA A 5 -0.74 -2.08 -0.40
N ALA A 6 -0.87 -1.11 0.50
CA ALA A 6 -0.17 -1.11 1.78
C ALA A 6 -0.60 -2.28 2.68
N ALA A 7 -1.91 -2.58 2.72
CA ALA A 7 -2.45 -3.73 3.44
C ALA A 7 -1.91 -5.07 2.89
N VAL A 8 -1.83 -5.22 1.56
CA VAL A 8 -1.21 -6.41 0.94
C VAL A 8 0.23 -6.60 1.39
N VAL A 9 1.01 -5.51 1.45
CA VAL A 9 2.40 -5.58 1.95
C VAL A 9 2.42 -6.03 3.39
N ALA A 10 1.67 -5.37 4.26
CA ALA A 10 1.65 -5.68 5.69
C ALA A 10 1.28 -7.15 5.96
N ILE A 11 0.22 -7.65 5.31
CA ILE A 11 -0.18 -9.06 5.43
C ILE A 11 0.90 -10.00 4.89
N SER A 12 1.45 -9.72 3.70
CA SER A 12 2.50 -10.56 3.13
C SER A 12 3.75 -10.64 4.01
N THR A 13 4.10 -9.54 4.68
CA THR A 13 5.23 -9.47 5.60
C THR A 13 4.98 -10.28 6.86
N VAL A 14 3.80 -10.15 7.49
CA VAL A 14 3.47 -10.95 8.69
C VAL A 14 3.51 -12.46 8.37
N LEU A 15 3.00 -12.85 7.21
CA LEU A 15 3.00 -14.26 6.80
C LEU A 15 4.41 -14.77 6.50
N ALA A 16 5.24 -13.96 5.84
CA ALA A 16 6.63 -14.30 5.55
C ALA A 16 7.46 -14.45 6.85
N THR A 17 7.33 -13.51 7.78
CA THR A 17 8.04 -13.57 9.07
C THR A 17 7.58 -14.74 9.93
N LYS A 18 6.29 -15.06 9.93
CA LYS A 18 5.76 -16.27 10.59
C LYS A 18 6.29 -17.56 9.98
N ALA A 19 6.42 -17.63 8.66
CA ALA A 19 7.01 -18.79 8.01
C ALA A 19 8.45 -19.01 8.49
N LEU A 20 9.22 -17.93 8.65
CA LEU A 20 10.60 -17.98 9.16
C LEU A 20 10.69 -18.37 10.64
N GLU A 21 9.78 -17.85 11.48
CA GLU A 21 9.67 -18.25 12.89
C GLU A 21 9.48 -19.78 13.02
N LYS A 22 8.74 -20.40 12.10
CA LYS A 22 8.52 -21.86 12.09
C LYS A 22 9.71 -22.66 11.58
N THR A 23 10.50 -22.12 10.65
CA THR A 23 11.71 -22.80 10.15
C THR A 23 12.91 -22.61 11.09
N GLY A 24 12.81 -21.68 12.05
CA GLY A 24 13.92 -21.31 12.93
C GLY A 24 14.94 -20.40 12.25
N GLU A 25 14.59 -19.82 11.09
CA GLU A 25 15.42 -18.82 10.41
C GLU A 25 15.29 -17.46 11.11
N ASN A 26 16.38 -16.69 11.10
CA ASN A 26 16.40 -15.36 11.71
C ASN A 26 15.70 -14.35 10.79
N VAL A 27 14.76 -13.62 11.36
CA VAL A 27 14.21 -12.38 10.78
C VAL A 27 15.10 -11.22 11.25
N GLY A 28 15.33 -10.23 10.38
CA GLY A 28 16.00 -9.00 10.80
C GLY A 28 15.25 -8.34 11.95
N GLN A 29 15.97 -7.88 12.99
CA GLN A 29 15.34 -7.34 14.21
C GLN A 29 14.38 -6.18 13.90
N VAL A 30 14.73 -5.32 12.94
CA VAL A 30 13.89 -4.18 12.53
C VAL A 30 12.58 -4.65 11.92
N VAL A 31 12.63 -5.62 11.00
CA VAL A 31 11.42 -6.23 10.42
C VAL A 31 10.58 -6.90 11.51
N TRP A 32 11.22 -7.63 12.43
CA TRP A 32 10.53 -8.31 13.52
C TRP A 32 9.78 -7.34 14.44
N ASP A 33 10.45 -6.27 14.87
CA ASP A 33 9.89 -5.27 15.79
C ASP A 33 8.71 -4.54 15.14
N GLN A 34 8.83 -4.13 13.87
CA GLN A 34 7.74 -3.45 13.17
C GLN A 34 6.59 -4.38 12.80
N THR A 35 6.86 -5.66 12.51
CA THR A 35 5.82 -6.66 12.34
C THR A 35 5.04 -6.83 13.64
N SER A 36 5.75 -6.91 14.77
CA SER A 36 5.14 -7.02 16.09
C SER A 36 4.28 -5.80 16.43
N GLN A 37 4.78 -4.59 16.16
CA GLN A 37 4.04 -3.35 16.35
C GLN A 37 2.79 -3.26 15.47
N PHE A 38 2.89 -3.65 14.20
CA PHE A 38 1.73 -3.73 13.31
C PHE A 38 0.67 -4.69 13.86
N VAL A 39 1.08 -5.91 14.21
CA VAL A 39 0.16 -6.94 14.75
C VAL A 39 -0.51 -6.46 16.04
N GLU A 40 0.23 -5.79 16.94
CA GLU A 40 -0.33 -5.23 18.18
C GLU A 40 -1.35 -4.12 17.90
N SER A 41 -0.99 -3.15 17.04
CA SER A 41 -1.91 -2.06 16.65
C SER A 41 -3.18 -2.60 15.98
N LEU A 42 -3.04 -3.58 15.09
CA LEU A 42 -4.16 -4.22 14.42
C LEU A 42 -5.00 -5.02 15.40
N ARG A 43 -4.41 -5.67 16.40
CA ARG A 43 -5.16 -6.46 17.39
C ARG A 43 -6.11 -5.59 18.20
N ASN A 44 -5.68 -4.36 18.52
CA ASN A 44 -6.51 -3.39 19.24
C ASN A 44 -7.72 -2.95 18.39
N GLN A 45 -7.59 -2.95 17.06
CA GLN A 45 -8.63 -2.49 16.15
C GLN A 45 -9.51 -3.62 15.60
N SER A 46 -8.91 -4.78 15.32
CA SER A 46 -9.52 -5.93 14.67
C SER A 46 -8.89 -7.25 15.18
N PRO A 47 -9.24 -7.66 16.41
CA PRO A 47 -8.64 -8.84 17.05
C PRO A 47 -8.90 -10.15 16.28
N ASP A 48 -10.05 -10.26 15.62
CA ASP A 48 -10.42 -11.45 14.83
C ASP A 48 -9.55 -11.58 13.58
N THR A 49 -9.27 -10.46 12.89
CA THR A 49 -8.35 -10.43 11.74
C THR A 49 -6.95 -10.89 12.15
N VAL A 50 -6.44 -10.40 13.29
CA VAL A 50 -5.14 -10.84 13.82
C VAL A 50 -5.15 -12.33 14.13
N MET A 51 -6.20 -12.82 14.79
CA MET A 51 -6.34 -14.24 15.07
C MET A 51 -6.30 -15.08 13.79
N ALA A 52 -7.01 -14.67 12.74
CA ALA A 52 -6.99 -15.35 11.44
C ALA A 52 -5.58 -15.40 10.83
N ILE A 53 -4.87 -14.27 10.81
CA ILE A 53 -3.49 -14.19 10.30
C ILE A 53 -2.54 -15.07 11.13
N GLU A 54 -2.70 -15.11 12.45
CA GLU A 54 -1.85 -15.92 13.32
C GLU A 54 -2.01 -17.42 13.13
N GLN A 55 -3.20 -17.86 12.71
CA GLN A 55 -3.50 -19.26 12.39
C GLN A 55 -3.04 -19.66 10.97
N ALA A 56 -2.60 -18.72 10.13
CA ALA A 56 -2.34 -18.93 8.70
C ALA A 56 -1.17 -19.86 8.30
N PRO A 57 -0.38 -20.48 9.20
CA PRO A 57 0.38 -21.68 8.81
C PRO A 57 -0.44 -22.99 8.91
N GLY A 58 -1.51 -23.00 9.70
CA GLY A 58 -2.28 -24.20 10.05
C GLY A 58 -3.73 -24.21 9.55
N GLN A 59 -4.27 -23.06 9.15
CA GLN A 59 -5.63 -22.91 8.63
C GLN A 59 -5.62 -22.09 7.34
N PRO A 60 -6.46 -22.45 6.34
CA PRO A 60 -6.62 -21.65 5.13
C PRO A 60 -7.07 -20.23 5.49
N LEU A 61 -6.35 -19.23 5.01
CA LEU A 61 -6.69 -17.82 5.20
C LEU A 61 -7.50 -17.30 4.01
N ASN A 62 -8.61 -16.59 4.26
CA ASN A 62 -9.28 -15.83 3.21
C ASN A 62 -8.53 -14.52 2.96
N TYR A 63 -7.56 -14.55 2.06
CA TYR A 63 -6.68 -13.40 1.80
C TYR A 63 -7.45 -12.14 1.37
N ALA A 64 -8.52 -12.28 0.59
CA ALA A 64 -9.28 -11.13 0.13
C ALA A 64 -9.93 -10.40 1.31
N GLU A 65 -10.65 -11.13 2.15
CA GLU A 65 -11.33 -10.59 3.34
C GLU A 65 -10.34 -9.95 4.32
N VAL A 66 -9.25 -10.65 4.65
CA VAL A 66 -8.24 -10.16 5.60
C VAL A 66 -7.58 -8.86 5.11
N VAL A 67 -7.24 -8.76 3.82
CA VAL A 67 -6.65 -7.54 3.27
C VAL A 67 -7.63 -6.37 3.36
N LEU A 68 -8.91 -6.61 3.07
CA LEU A 68 -9.95 -5.59 3.13
C LEU A 68 -10.21 -5.12 4.58
N GLU A 69 -10.17 -6.05 5.53
CA GLU A 69 -10.28 -5.73 6.96
C GLU A 69 -9.09 -4.90 7.44
N VAL A 70 -7.87 -5.24 7.02
CA VAL A 70 -6.67 -4.46 7.36
C VAL A 70 -6.70 -3.08 6.71
N GLU A 71 -7.12 -2.99 5.44
CA GLU A 71 -7.33 -1.70 4.77
C GLU A 71 -8.36 -0.84 5.52
N ALA A 72 -9.49 -1.44 5.91
CA ALA A 72 -10.54 -0.76 6.64
C ALA A 72 -10.07 -0.31 8.04
N ALA A 73 -9.31 -1.14 8.74
CA ALA A 73 -8.71 -0.82 10.03
C ALA A 73 -7.74 0.36 9.91
N ALA A 74 -6.87 0.36 8.90
CA ALA A 74 -5.93 1.46 8.64
C ALA A 74 -6.65 2.79 8.32
N LYS A 75 -7.77 2.75 7.57
CA LYS A 75 -8.58 3.94 7.29
C LYS A 75 -9.24 4.52 8.54
N GLN A 76 -9.53 3.68 9.55
CA GLN A 76 -10.23 4.07 10.77
C GLN A 76 -9.28 4.41 11.92
N ASN A 77 -8.06 3.85 11.92
CA ASN A 77 -7.10 3.98 13.00
C ASN A 77 -5.72 4.45 12.47
N PRO A 78 -5.32 5.69 12.78
CA PRO A 78 -4.02 6.24 12.36
C PRO A 78 -2.81 5.44 12.85
N GLU A 79 -2.91 4.77 14.01
CA GLU A 79 -1.82 3.95 14.55
C GLU A 79 -1.59 2.71 13.68
N VAL A 80 -2.67 2.09 13.21
CA VAL A 80 -2.61 0.96 12.26
C VAL A 80 -2.06 1.43 10.91
N ALA A 81 -2.48 2.60 10.43
CA ALA A 81 -1.93 3.16 9.19
C ALA A 81 -0.42 3.41 9.30
N GLN A 82 0.04 4.00 10.40
CA GLN A 82 1.45 4.32 10.62
C GLN A 82 2.33 3.07 10.78
N SER A 83 1.82 2.02 11.42
CA SER A 83 2.55 0.75 11.55
C SER A 83 2.68 0.03 10.19
N ILE A 84 1.65 0.10 9.33
CA ILE A 84 1.72 -0.39 7.94
C ILE A 84 2.77 0.38 7.12
N GLU A 85 2.79 1.72 7.20
CA GLU A 85 3.78 2.53 6.46
C GLU A 85 5.22 2.21 6.89
N SER A 86 5.42 1.95 8.18
CA SER A 86 6.71 1.54 8.74
C SER A 86 7.15 0.19 8.18
N LEU A 87 6.23 -0.79 8.12
CA LEU A 87 6.48 -2.10 7.53
C LEU A 87 6.85 -2.02 6.05
N VAL A 88 6.07 -1.26 5.28
CA VAL A 88 6.32 -1.04 3.85
C VAL A 88 7.75 -0.55 3.62
N THR A 89 8.17 0.46 4.38
CA THR A 89 9.51 1.08 4.23
C THR A 89 10.63 0.08 4.49
N THR A 90 10.48 -0.81 5.47
CA THR A 90 11.52 -1.76 5.85
C THR A 90 11.57 -2.98 4.94
N VAL A 91 10.42 -3.44 4.46
CA VAL A 91 10.34 -4.56 3.53
C VAL A 91 11.00 -4.23 2.18
N ASP A 92 11.01 -2.96 1.79
CA ASP A 92 11.77 -2.49 0.62
C ASP A 92 13.30 -2.52 0.85
N ALA A 93 13.74 -2.53 2.12
CA ALA A 93 15.15 -2.57 2.50
C ALA A 93 15.68 -3.98 2.83
N GLU A 94 14.81 -4.91 3.25
CA GLU A 94 15.17 -6.26 3.67
C GLU A 94 14.51 -7.35 2.82
N ALA A 95 15.32 -8.26 2.28
CA ALA A 95 14.82 -9.38 1.50
C ALA A 95 14.22 -10.46 2.41
N LEU A 96 12.89 -10.57 2.44
CA LEU A 96 12.20 -11.66 3.11
C LEU A 96 11.97 -12.82 2.13
N PRO A 97 12.43 -14.05 2.45
CA PRO A 97 12.11 -15.24 1.65
C PRO A 97 10.59 -15.46 1.58
N ASN A 98 10.12 -15.98 0.45
CA ASN A 98 8.73 -16.28 0.15
C ASN A 98 7.75 -15.09 0.13
N LEU A 99 8.19 -13.87 0.49
CA LEU A 99 7.36 -12.66 0.47
C LEU A 99 6.67 -12.44 -0.88
N GLU A 100 7.42 -12.58 -1.97
CA GLU A 100 6.85 -12.40 -3.32
C GLU A 100 5.80 -13.46 -3.64
N SER A 101 6.05 -14.73 -3.28
CA SER A 101 5.07 -15.80 -3.49
C SER A 101 3.77 -15.51 -2.75
N ILE A 102 3.88 -15.15 -1.47
CA ILE A 102 2.73 -14.82 -0.62
C ILE A 102 1.98 -13.61 -1.19
N ARG A 103 2.71 -12.57 -1.61
CA ARG A 103 2.12 -11.37 -2.23
C ARG A 103 1.32 -11.73 -3.48
N GLN A 104 1.84 -12.60 -4.34
CA GLN A 104 1.14 -13.04 -5.55
C GLN A 104 -0.11 -13.86 -5.23
N GLU A 105 -0.08 -14.70 -4.19
CA GLU A 105 -1.26 -15.46 -3.74
C GLU A 105 -2.37 -14.53 -3.26
N ILE A 106 -2.00 -13.50 -2.47
CA ILE A 106 -2.94 -12.48 -2.00
C ILE A 106 -3.55 -11.70 -3.19
N ILE A 107 -2.73 -11.28 -4.16
CA ILE A 107 -3.20 -10.55 -5.35
C ILE A 107 -4.19 -11.41 -6.14
N LYS A 108 -3.91 -12.69 -6.37
CA LYS A 108 -4.81 -13.61 -7.07
C LYS A 108 -6.15 -13.77 -6.34
N ALA A 109 -6.12 -13.85 -5.00
CA ALA A 109 -7.34 -13.93 -4.21
C ALA A 109 -8.20 -12.66 -4.39
N LEU A 110 -7.58 -11.48 -4.35
CA LEU A 110 -8.27 -10.20 -4.58
C LEU A 110 -8.85 -10.08 -6.00
N GLU A 111 -8.15 -10.57 -7.02
CA GLU A 111 -8.68 -10.61 -8.39
C GLU A 111 -9.90 -11.51 -8.51
N SER A 112 -9.84 -12.70 -7.92
CA SER A 112 -10.96 -13.65 -7.92
C SER A 112 -12.17 -13.07 -7.18
N HIS A 113 -11.93 -12.33 -6.10
CA HIS A 113 -12.98 -11.68 -5.31
C HIS A 113 -13.61 -10.47 -6.03
N GLN A 114 -12.83 -9.72 -6.81
CA GLN A 114 -13.36 -8.67 -7.68
C GLN A 114 -14.28 -9.24 -8.77
N ALA A 115 -13.93 -10.40 -9.34
CA ALA A 115 -14.78 -11.07 -10.33
C ALA A 115 -16.16 -11.48 -9.76
N THR A 116 -16.30 -11.55 -8.43
CA THR A 116 -17.57 -11.86 -7.75
C THR A 116 -18.40 -10.63 -7.37
N GLY A 117 -17.97 -9.41 -7.72
CA GLY A 117 -18.83 -8.22 -7.72
C GLY A 117 -18.34 -6.99 -6.95
N GLU A 118 -17.21 -7.06 -6.26
CA GLU A 118 -16.68 -5.94 -5.46
C GLU A 118 -15.57 -5.19 -6.21
N THR A 119 -15.70 -3.86 -6.36
CA THR A 119 -14.75 -3.06 -7.15
C THR A 119 -13.66 -2.42 -6.27
N TYR A 120 -12.49 -3.05 -6.21
CA TYR A 120 -11.26 -2.51 -5.60
C TYR A 120 -10.21 -2.12 -6.64
N ASN A 121 -9.31 -1.18 -6.32
CA ASN A 121 -8.24 -0.76 -7.24
C ASN A 121 -7.04 -1.72 -7.24
N ILE A 122 -7.25 -2.94 -7.72
CA ILE A 122 -6.23 -3.99 -7.80
C ILE A 122 -5.09 -3.62 -8.77
N GLU A 123 -5.34 -2.72 -9.73
CA GLU A 123 -4.30 -2.25 -10.65
C GLU A 123 -3.16 -1.54 -9.90
N ASN A 124 -3.48 -0.74 -8.88
CA ASN A 124 -2.48 -0.09 -8.04
C ASN A 124 -1.69 -1.10 -7.21
N VAL A 125 -2.34 -2.15 -6.70
CA VAL A 125 -1.67 -3.25 -5.99
C VAL A 125 -0.64 -3.95 -6.89
N LYS A 126 -1.02 -4.22 -8.16
CA LYS A 126 -0.12 -4.85 -9.14
C LYS A 126 1.08 -3.99 -9.49
N LYS A 127 0.86 -2.68 -9.71
CA LYS A 127 1.95 -1.72 -9.97
C LYS A 127 2.91 -1.68 -8.78
N PHE A 128 2.40 -1.73 -7.55
CA PHE A 128 3.23 -1.79 -6.37
C PHE A 128 4.06 -3.08 -6.31
N ALA A 129 3.41 -4.24 -6.49
CA ALA A 129 4.07 -5.54 -6.44
C ALA A 129 5.18 -5.70 -7.48
N LYS A 130 5.06 -5.04 -8.64
CA LYS A 130 6.07 -5.03 -9.70
C LYS A 130 7.21 -4.03 -9.47
N GLY A 131 7.18 -3.28 -8.37
CA GLY A 131 8.15 -2.22 -8.09
C GLY A 131 7.96 -0.94 -8.90
N ASP A 132 6.92 -0.85 -9.73
CA ASP A 132 6.69 0.26 -10.66
C ASP A 132 6.32 1.58 -9.95
N ILE A 133 5.82 1.52 -8.70
CA ILE A 133 5.39 2.70 -7.94
C ILE A 133 6.56 3.42 -7.23
N LEU A 134 7.71 2.76 -7.02
CA LEU A 134 8.83 3.35 -6.28
C LEU A 134 9.54 4.49 -7.04
N ASN A 135 9.19 4.73 -8.32
CA ASN A 135 9.71 5.87 -9.08
C ASN A 135 8.76 7.09 -9.12
N GLN A 136 7.67 7.12 -8.35
CA GLN A 136 6.90 8.34 -8.15
C GLN A 136 7.30 9.04 -6.84
N LYS A 137 8.44 9.74 -6.87
CA LYS A 137 8.60 10.92 -6.02
C LYS A 137 7.59 11.97 -6.50
N ASN A 138 6.54 12.21 -5.70
CA ASN A 138 5.55 13.29 -5.81
C ASN A 138 4.42 13.03 -6.85
N THR A 139 3.13 13.00 -6.50
CA THR A 139 2.34 14.17 -6.06
C THR A 139 0.93 13.76 -5.57
N ASN A 140 0.45 14.48 -4.54
CA ASN A 140 -0.97 14.78 -4.21
C ASN A 140 -1.78 13.76 -3.40
N PHE A 141 -1.51 13.71 -2.10
CA PHE A 141 -2.57 13.45 -1.11
C PHE A 141 -3.34 14.76 -0.87
N GLY A 142 -4.52 14.88 -1.47
CA GLY A 142 -5.50 15.90 -1.14
C GLY A 142 -5.58 17.09 -2.09
N GLU A 143 -6.25 16.93 -3.22
CA GLU A 143 -7.06 18.03 -3.76
C GLU A 143 -8.44 17.51 -4.17
N LYS A 144 -9.47 18.14 -3.59
CA LYS A 144 -10.86 18.03 -4.01
C LYS A 144 -10.92 18.26 -5.52
N GLN A 145 -11.55 17.32 -6.23
CA GLN A 145 -12.04 17.58 -7.58
C GLN A 145 -12.97 18.79 -7.53
N THR A 146 -12.52 19.92 -8.06
CA THR A 146 -13.40 21.01 -8.48
C THR A 146 -13.34 21.11 -9.99
N ASN A 147 -14.40 20.57 -10.57
CA ASN A 147 -14.80 20.72 -11.96
C ASN A 147 -15.00 22.22 -12.26
N ILE A 148 -14.17 22.84 -13.09
CA ILE A 148 -14.47 24.14 -13.71
C ILE A 148 -14.17 24.01 -15.19
N GLY A 149 -15.24 24.18 -15.99
CA GLY A 149 -15.28 23.86 -17.41
C GLY A 149 -14.62 24.85 -18.36
N ASN A 150 -14.49 24.35 -19.59
CA ASN A 150 -14.33 25.04 -20.87
C ASN A 150 -14.54 26.56 -20.88
N ILE A 151 -13.49 27.28 -21.26
CA ILE A 151 -13.49 28.43 -22.20
C ILE A 151 -12.08 28.40 -22.82
N GLY A 152 -11.84 28.13 -24.10
CA GLY A 152 -12.36 28.82 -25.27
C GLY A 152 -11.16 29.46 -25.98
N GLU A 153 -10.92 29.03 -27.22
CA GLU A 153 -9.92 29.45 -28.19
C GLU A 153 -9.43 30.92 -28.07
N ASN A 154 -8.13 31.15 -28.21
CA ASN A 154 -7.68 32.18 -29.17
C ASN A 154 -6.24 31.99 -29.66
N GLN A 155 -6.07 32.30 -30.93
CA GLN A 155 -4.91 32.08 -31.76
C GLN A 155 -3.86 33.21 -31.61
N THR A 156 -2.62 32.84 -31.94
CA THR A 156 -1.46 33.62 -32.41
C THR A 156 -1.69 35.09 -32.78
N ILE A 157 -0.84 36.02 -32.28
CA ILE A 157 -0.29 37.15 -33.05
C ILE A 157 1.15 37.48 -32.56
N GLU A 158 2.08 37.50 -33.53
CA GLU A 158 3.46 37.98 -33.44
C GLU A 158 3.55 39.52 -33.37
N ARG A 159 4.50 40.06 -32.60
CA ARG A 159 5.16 41.39 -32.73
C ARG A 159 6.14 41.51 -31.55
N GLY A 160 7.43 41.78 -31.68
CA GLY A 160 8.08 42.72 -32.57
C GLY A 160 8.69 43.85 -31.71
N GLU A 161 10.00 43.74 -31.47
CA GLU A 161 10.97 44.82 -31.16
C GLU A 161 10.91 45.59 -29.80
N ASN A 162 11.96 45.36 -29.01
CA ASN A 162 12.91 46.34 -28.45
C ASN A 162 12.48 47.81 -28.44
N PHE A 163 12.46 48.49 -27.28
CA PHE A 163 13.28 49.69 -27.04
C PHE A 163 13.30 50.04 -25.55
N GLN A 164 14.52 50.29 -25.09
CA GLN A 164 14.94 50.95 -23.86
C GLN A 164 14.09 52.18 -23.51
N ASN A 165 13.79 52.37 -22.22
CA ASN A 165 13.99 53.70 -21.62
C ASN A 165 14.11 53.63 -20.09
N ILE A 166 15.23 54.16 -19.63
CA ILE A 166 15.64 54.39 -18.24
C ILE A 166 15.14 55.77 -17.82
N ASN A 167 14.62 55.86 -16.59
CA ASN A 167 14.62 57.02 -15.71
C ASN A 167 14.47 56.38 -14.32
N ILE A 168 15.41 56.43 -13.38
CA ILE A 168 16.23 57.53 -12.83
C ILE A 168 17.61 56.98 -12.48
#